data_AF-D9Y1D7-F1
#
_entry.id   AF-D9Y1D7-F1
#
_cell.length_a   1.000
_cell.length_b   1.000
_cell.length_c   1.000
_cell.angle_alpha   90.00
_cell.angle_beta   90.00
_cell.angle_gamma   90.00
#
_symmetry.space_group_name_H-M   'P 1'
#
loop_
_entity.id
_entity.type
_entity.pdbx_description
1 polymer ?
#
loop_
_entity_poly.entity_id
_entity_poly.type
_entity_poly.pdbx_seq_one_letter_code
_entity_poly.pdbx_strand_id
1 'polypeptide(L)' 'MYNGMAATRLHDAAWQKSRHSNSQGSCVEFARLPGGEVAVRNSRFPDGPALVYTRAEIEAMLLGVKDGEFDHLVAG' A
#
# COMPACT_ATOMS: atom_id res chain seq x y z
N MET A 1 -7.25 5.26 13.46
CA MET A 1 -6.25 5.60 12.41
C MET A 1 -6.92 6.53 11.41
N TYR A 2 -6.18 7.39 10.71
CA TYR A 2 -6.77 8.30 9.71
C TYR A 2 -5.89 8.33 8.44
N ASN A 3 -6.53 8.58 7.30
CA ASN A 3 -5.86 8.60 6.02
C ASN A 3 -4.83 9.74 5.94
N GLY A 4 -3.60 9.44 5.51
CA GLY A 4 -2.50 10.42 5.42
C GLY A 4 -1.72 10.65 6.72
N MET A 5 -1.95 9.85 7.77
CA MET A 5 -1.14 9.91 8.99
C MET A 5 0.29 9.41 8.77
N ALA A 6 1.25 9.85 9.59
CA ALA A 6 2.63 9.36 9.50
C ALA A 6 2.70 7.84 9.74
N ALA A 7 3.40 7.13 8.86
CA ALA A 7 3.52 5.67 8.91
C ALA A 7 4.21 5.17 10.20
N THR A 8 5.09 5.97 10.79
CA THR A 8 5.75 5.66 12.09
C THR A 8 4.79 5.58 13.27
N ARG A 9 3.58 6.16 13.15
CA ARG A 9 2.53 6.05 14.17
C ARG A 9 1.71 4.76 14.04
N LEU A 10 1.97 3.94 13.03
CA LEU A 10 1.39 2.61 12.84
C LEU A 10 2.37 1.57 13.43
N HIS A 11 2.53 1.59 14.75
CA HIS A 11 3.60 0.87 15.46
C HIS A 11 3.62 -0.64 15.21
N ASP A 12 2.46 -1.27 15.04
CA ASP A 12 2.31 -2.72 14.83
C ASP A 12 2.11 -3.11 13.36
N ALA A 13 2.31 -2.18 12.43
CA ALA A 13 2.12 -2.45 11.00
C ALA A 13 3.26 -3.34 10.46
N ALA A 14 2.90 -4.57 10.10
CA ALA A 14 3.78 -5.48 9.37
C ALA A 14 3.79 -5.11 7.88
N TRP A 15 4.70 -4.21 7.50
CA TRP A 15 4.83 -3.73 6.12
C TRP A 15 5.38 -4.80 5.18
N GLN A 16 4.71 -4.98 4.05
CA GLN A 16 5.08 -5.93 3.02
C GLN A 16 5.16 -5.26 1.65
N LYS A 17 6.30 -5.42 0.99
CA LYS A 17 6.51 -5.07 -0.43
C LYS A 17 6.21 -6.26 -1.35
N SER A 18 5.89 -5.97 -2.61
CA SER A 18 5.81 -7.01 -3.65
C SER A 18 7.17 -7.68 -3.86
N ARG A 19 7.16 -8.98 -4.15
CA ARG A 19 8.36 -9.74 -4.55
C ARG A 19 8.94 -9.27 -5.87
N HIS A 20 8.11 -8.66 -6.72
CA HIS A 20 8.53 -8.08 -7.99
C HIS A 20 9.29 -6.75 -7.82
N SER A 21 9.29 -6.18 -6.62
CA SER A 21 9.96 -4.91 -6.39
C SER A 21 11.45 -5.09 -6.13
N ASN A 22 12.27 -4.37 -6.89
CA ASN A 22 13.72 -4.40 -6.77
C ASN A 22 14.24 -3.83 -5.42
N SER A 23 15.53 -3.98 -5.16
CA SER A 23 16.20 -3.47 -3.95
C SER A 23 16.35 -1.95 -3.93
N GLN A 24 15.99 -1.23 -4.99
CA GLN A 24 16.23 0.21 -5.14
C GLN A 24 15.10 1.09 -4.57
N GLY A 25 14.24 0.54 -3.73
CA GLY A 25 13.31 1.33 -2.91
C GLY A 25 12.11 1.94 -3.65
N SER A 26 11.84 1.60 -4.91
CA SER A 26 10.64 2.10 -5.63
C SER A 26 9.36 1.31 -5.32
N CYS A 27 9.29 0.65 -4.17
CA CYS A 27 8.21 -0.29 -3.85
C CYS A 27 7.06 0.40 -3.13
N VAL A 28 5.83 0.06 -3.50
CA VAL A 28 4.66 0.28 -2.65
C VAL A 28 4.65 -0.81 -1.58
N GLU A 29 4.41 -0.42 -0.33
CA GLU A 29 4.27 -1.34 0.81
C GLU A 29 2.85 -1.31 1.35
N PHE A 30 2.38 -2.47 1.81
CA PHE A 30 1.06 -2.69 2.37
C PHE A 30 1.17 -3.26 3.77
N ALA A 31 0.28 -2.89 4.68
CA ALA A 31 0.17 -3.49 6.01
C ALA A 31 -1.30 -3.64 6.41
N ARG A 32 -1.68 -4.82 6.93
CA ARG A 32 -2.98 -4.98 7.60
C ARG A 32 -2.93 -4.31 8.96
N LEU A 33 -3.97 -3.55 9.29
CA LEU A 33 -4.09 -2.86 10.57
C LEU A 33 -5.04 -3.62 11.50
N PRO A 34 -4.92 -3.45 12.83
CA PRO A 34 -5.78 -4.15 13.80
C PRO A 34 -7.28 -3.89 13.64
N GLY A 35 -7.68 -2.73 13.07
CA GLY A 35 -9.08 -2.38 12.80
C GLY A 35 -9.65 -3.01 11.53
N GLY A 36 -8.87 -3.81 10.80
CA GLY A 36 -9.27 -4.45 9.54
C GLY A 36 -9.02 -3.61 8.29
N GLU A 37 -8.56 -2.37 8.44
CA GLU A 37 -8.08 -1.53 7.35
C GLU A 37 -6.72 -2.02 6.81
N VAL A 38 -6.31 -1.45 5.69
CA VAL A 38 -4.99 -1.65 5.10
C VAL A 38 -4.31 -0.31 4.93
N ALA A 39 -3.09 -0.20 5.43
CA ALA A 39 -2.23 0.94 5.17
C ALA A 39 -1.37 0.71 3.93
N VAL A 40 -1.14 1.77 3.15
CA VAL A 40 -0.29 1.79 1.96
C VAL A 40 0.72 2.92 2.11
N ARG A 41 2.00 2.65 1.87
CA ARG A 41 3.04 3.69 1.87
C ARG A 41 4.08 3.50 0.77
N ASN A 42 4.85 4.55 0.53
CA ASN A 42 6.00 4.51 -0.36
C ASN A 42 7.26 4.10 0.44
N SER A 43 7.92 3.01 0.04
CA SER A 43 9.13 2.52 0.73
C SER A 43 10.33 3.49 0.69
N ARG A 44 10.37 4.48 -0.22
CA ARG A 44 11.39 5.55 -0.21
C ARG A 44 11.20 6.52 0.97
N PHE A 45 9.99 6.59 1.51
CA PHE A 45 9.60 7.49 2.58
C PHE A 45 8.92 6.68 3.70
N PRO A 46 9.66 5.77 4.37
CA PRO A 46 9.07 4.86 5.35
C PRO A 46 8.44 5.60 6.55
N ASP A 47 8.90 6.82 6.83
CA ASP A 47 8.36 7.70 7.88
C ASP A 47 7.32 8.71 7.36
N GLY A 48 7.09 8.72 6.05
CA GLY A 48 6.14 9.60 5.38
C GLY A 48 4.68 9.24 5.66
N PRO A 49 3.73 9.91 4.99
CA PRO A 49 2.32 9.61 5.16
C PRO A 49 1.98 8.20 4.64
N ALA A 50 1.16 7.48 5.40
CA ALA A 50 0.50 6.26 4.98
C ALA A 50 -0.95 6.57 4.60
N LEU A 51 -1.39 6.02 3.48
CA LEU A 51 -2.80 6.02 3.10
C LEU A 51 -3.50 4.85 3.79
N VAL A 52 -4.67 5.08 4.38
CA VAL A 52 -5.43 4.05 5.11
C VAL A 52 -6.75 3.83 4.39
N TYR A 53 -6.92 2.62 3.87
CA TYR A 53 -8.09 2.21 3.10
C TYR A 53 -8.88 1.14 3.84
N THR A 54 -10.19 1.15 3.65
CA THR A 54 -11.06 0.07 4.08
C THR A 54 -10.71 -1.23 3.36
N ARG A 55 -11.11 -2.36 3.95
CA ARG A 55 -10.95 -3.68 3.33
C ARG A 55 -11.64 -3.76 1.96
N ALA A 56 -12.83 -3.16 1.83
CA ALA A 56 -13.61 -3.18 0.59
C ALA A 56 -12.91 -2.41 -0.55
N GLU A 57 -12.31 -1.25 -0.27
CA GLU A 57 -11.56 -0.48 -1.26
C GLU A 57 -10.32 -1.25 -1.77
N ILE A 58 -9.61 -1.94 -0.87
CA ILE A 58 -8.47 -2.79 -1.26
C ILE A 58 -8.94 -3.99 -2.07
N GLU A 59 -10.05 -4.62 -1.71
CA GLU A 59 -10.60 -5.74 -2.48
C GLU A 59 -10.96 -5.32 -3.91
N ALA A 60 -11.64 -4.18 -4.06
CA ALA A 60 -11.95 -3.62 -5.37
C ALA A 60 -10.68 -3.29 -6.17
N MET A 61 -9.68 -2.65 -5.54
CA MET A 61 -8.40 -2.35 -6.18
C MET A 61 -7.67 -3.61 -6.64
N LEU A 62 -7.63 -4.66 -5.81
CA LEU A 62 -7.00 -5.93 -6.17
C LEU A 62 -7.72 -6.65 -7.33
N LEU A 63 -9.04 -6.52 -7.44
CA LEU A 63 -9.78 -7.04 -8.58
C LEU A 63 -9.41 -6.28 -9.86
N GLY A 64 -9.49 -4.95 -9.86
CA GLY A 64 -9.12 -4.14 -11.04
C GLY A 64 -7.66 -4.31 -11.47
N VAL A 65 -6.73 -4.46 -10.53
CA VAL A 65 -5.32 -4.79 -10.83
C VAL A 65 -5.18 -6.17 -11.48
N LYS A 66 -5.94 -7.19 -11.03
CA LYS A 66 -5.89 -8.53 -11.63
C LYS A 66 -6.55 -8.59 -12.99
N ASP A 67 -7.58 -7.78 -13.21
CA ASP A 67 -8.28 -7.65 -14.49
C ASP A 67 -7.49 -6.81 -15.51
N GLY A 68 -6.34 -6.25 -15.10
CA GLY A 68 -5.47 -5.46 -15.96
C GLY A 68 -6.00 -4.05 -16.25
N GLU A 69 -6.99 -3.56 -15.49
CA GLU A 69 -7.63 -2.26 -15.72
C GLU A 69 -6.63 -1.09 -15.70
N PHE A 70 -5.53 -1.25 -14.97
CA PHE A 70 -4.50 -0.23 -14.76
C PHE A 70 -3.21 -0.44 -15.57
N ASP A 71 -3.12 -1.47 -16.42
CA ASP A 71 -1.91 -1.78 -17.19
C ASP A 71 -1.53 -0.65 -18.16
N HIS A 72 -2.52 0.11 -18.61
CA HIS A 72 -2.33 1.29 -19.46
C HIS A 72 -1.46 2.40 -18.82
N LEU A 73 -1.26 2.37 -17.49
CA LEU A 73 -0.38 3.32 -16.79
C LEU A 73 1.10 3.02 -16.99
N VAL A 74 1.44 1.80 -17.44
CA VAL A 74 2.83 1.35 -17.64
C VAL A 74 3.08 0.80 -19.04
N ALA A 75 2.04 0.55 -19.82
CA ALA A 75 2.14 0.23 -21.23
C ALA A 75 2.54 1.50 -22.02
N GLY A 76 3.66 1.42 -22.72
CA GLY A 76 4.14 2.43 -23.68
C GLY A 76 4.31 1.81 -25.06
#